data_AF-A0AA44QBB2-F1
#
_entry.id   AF-A0AA44QBB2-F1
#
_cell.length_a   1.000
_cell.length_b   1.000
_cell.length_c   1.000
_cell.angle_alpha   90.00
_cell.angle_beta   90.00
_cell.angle_gamma   90.00
#
_symmetry.space_group_name_H-M   'P 1'
#
loop_
_entity.id
_entity.type
_entity.pdbx_description
1 polymer ?
#
loop_
_entity_poly.entity_id
_entity_poly.type
_entity_poly.pdbx_seq_one_letter_code
_entity_poly.pdbx_strand_id
1 'polypeptide(L)' 'MTPAEKKEKMERLHEINFVESPESIKPWEDEVARELAAKNIATREKLRMIAAIPREELGEKDAVMKDILDARQAMCK' A
#
# COMPACT_ATOMS: atom_id res chain seq x y z
N MET A 1 0.85 -35.53 -46.89
CA MET A 1 1.76 -34.58 -46.23
C MET A 1 3.18 -34.89 -46.64
N THR A 2 3.81 -33.98 -47.38
CA THR A 2 5.19 -34.12 -47.84
C THR A 2 6.19 -33.80 -46.73
N PRO A 3 7.46 -34.25 -46.82
CA PRO A 3 8.50 -33.91 -45.85
C PRO A 3 8.71 -32.40 -45.69
N ALA A 4 8.53 -31.63 -46.78
CA ALA A 4 8.62 -30.17 -46.79
C ALA A 4 7.51 -29.52 -45.95
N GLU A 5 6.26 -29.98 -46.11
CA GLU A 5 5.11 -29.48 -45.33
C GLU A 5 5.25 -29.77 -43.82
N LYS A 6 5.86 -30.90 -43.45
CA LYS A 6 6.13 -31.21 -42.03
C LYS A 6 7.19 -30.28 -41.44
N LYS A 7 8.23 -29.95 -42.21
CA LYS A 7 9.32 -29.07 -41.77
C LYS A 7 8.83 -27.63 -41.59
N GLU A 8 8.08 -27.12 -42.56
CA GLU A 8 7.50 -25.77 -42.50
C GLU A 8 6.49 -25.62 -41.36
N LYS A 9 5.66 -26.65 -41.13
CA LYS A 9 4.72 -26.67 -40.00
C LYS A 9 5.46 -26.74 -38.66
N MET A 10 6.58 -27.46 -38.60
CA MET A 10 7.44 -27.48 -37.41
C MET A 10 8.09 -26.11 -37.18
N GLU A 11 8.62 -25.45 -38.21
CA GLU A 11 9.24 -24.12 -38.07
C GLU A 11 8.24 -23.08 -37.53
N ARG A 12 7.01 -23.06 -38.05
CA ARG A 12 5.94 -22.18 -37.53
C ARG A 12 5.47 -22.51 -36.11
N LEU A 13 5.56 -23.78 -35.67
CA LEU A 13 5.22 -24.19 -34.31
C LEU A 13 6.23 -23.71 -33.25
N HIS A 14 7.46 -23.41 -33.67
CA HIS A 14 8.52 -22.90 -32.79
C HIS A 14 8.62 -21.36 -32.79
N GLU A 15 7.70 -20.66 -33.47
CA GLU A 15 7.57 -19.21 -33.36
C GLU A 15 6.95 -18.85 -32.00
N ILE A 16 7.80 -18.68 -30.99
CA ILE A 16 7.41 -18.17 -29.68
C ILE A 16 7.19 -16.67 -29.81
N ASN A 17 5.93 -16.25 -29.93
CA ASN A 17 5.56 -14.84 -29.81
C ASN A 17 5.54 -14.45 -28.33
N PHE A 18 6.58 -13.76 -27.88
CA PHE A 18 6.59 -13.11 -26.58
C PHE A 18 5.65 -11.89 -26.63
N VAL A 19 4.50 -12.00 -26.00
CA VAL A 19 3.59 -10.86 -25.79
C VAL A 19 3.99 -10.20 -24.48
N GLU A 20 4.30 -8.91 -24.53
CA GLU A 20 4.57 -8.13 -23.31
C GLU A 20 3.33 -8.17 -22.41
N SER A 21 3.53 -8.49 -21.13
CA SER A 21 2.47 -8.37 -20.13
C SER A 21 2.06 -6.89 -20.04
N PRO A 22 0.76 -6.57 -19.91
CA PRO A 22 0.37 -5.23 -19.53
C PRO A 22 1.11 -4.83 -18.24
N GLU A 23 1.50 -3.56 -18.15
CA GLU A 23 2.13 -3.02 -16.96
C GLU A 23 1.17 -3.17 -15.77
N SER A 24 1.49 -4.10 -14.87
CA SER A 24 0.74 -4.30 -13.63
C SER A 24 1.30 -3.35 -12.59
N ILE A 25 0.56 -2.28 -12.29
CA ILE A 25 0.90 -1.40 -11.17
C ILE A 25 0.64 -2.17 -9.89
N LYS A 26 1.64 -2.24 -9.01
CA LYS A 26 1.46 -2.93 -7.73
C LYS A 26 0.41 -2.18 -6.91
N PRO A 27 -0.46 -2.86 -6.15
CA PRO A 27 -1.56 -2.20 -5.44
C PRO A 27 -1.15 -1.08 -4.48
N TRP A 28 0.10 -1.07 -3.99
CA TRP A 28 0.65 -0.02 -3.12
C TRP A 28 1.34 1.12 -3.86
N GLU A 29 1.61 0.95 -5.15
CA GLU A 29 2.11 1.99 -6.05
C GLU A 29 0.94 2.79 -6.67
N ASP A 30 -0.30 2.35 -6.45
CA ASP A 30 -1.49 3.13 -6.78
C ASP A 30 -1.47 4.50 -6.07
N GLU A 31 -1.97 5.53 -6.76
CA GLU A 31 -1.93 6.90 -6.26
C GLU A 31 -2.77 7.05 -4.98
N VAL A 32 -3.94 6.40 -4.94
CA VAL A 32 -4.82 6.42 -3.76
C VAL A 32 -4.14 5.74 -2.58
N ALA A 33 -3.44 4.62 -2.82
CA ALA A 33 -2.69 3.92 -1.79
C ALA A 33 -1.54 4.79 -1.22
N ARG A 34 -0.81 5.50 -2.10
CA ARG A 34 0.26 6.43 -1.69
C ARG A 34 -0.26 7.60 -0.88
N GLU A 35 -1.36 8.22 -1.31
CA GLU A 35 -2.00 9.29 -0.54
C GLU A 35 -2.47 8.83 0.83
N LEU A 36 -3.10 7.65 0.89
CA LEU A 36 -3.58 7.08 2.15
C LEU A 36 -2.41 6.80 3.09
N ALA A 37 -1.31 6.27 2.58
CA ALA A 37 -0.09 6.06 3.35
C ALA A 37 0.45 7.39 3.93
N ALA A 38 0.50 8.46 3.13
CA ALA A 38 0.94 9.77 3.59
C ALA A 38 0.02 10.35 4.69
N LYS A 39 -1.30 10.28 4.51
CA LYS A 39 -2.31 10.70 5.51
C LYS A 39 -2.17 9.91 6.81
N ASN A 40 -1.91 8.61 6.71
CA ASN A 40 -1.70 7.74 7.87
C ASN A 40 -0.42 8.08 8.63
N ILE A 41 0.68 8.40 7.92
CA ILE A 41 1.94 8.84 8.54
C ILE A 41 1.71 10.13 9.33
N ALA A 42 1.10 11.14 8.70
CA ALA A 42 0.83 12.42 9.35
C ALA A 42 -0.07 12.25 10.58
N THR A 43 -1.11 11.41 10.47
CA THR A 43 -2.02 11.12 11.58
C THR A 43 -1.30 10.42 12.73
N ARG A 44 -0.44 9.44 12.46
CA ARG A 44 0.36 8.75 13.48
C ARG A 44 1.28 9.71 14.21
N GLU A 45 1.93 10.62 13.49
CA GLU A 45 2.82 11.60 14.12
C GLU A 45 2.03 12.59 14.98
N LYS A 46 0.87 13.07 14.51
CA LYS A 46 -0.02 13.90 15.33
C LYS A 46 -0.41 13.20 16.64
N LEU A 47 -0.80 11.92 16.57
CA LEU A 47 -1.17 11.15 17.76
C LEU A 47 0.00 10.96 18.72
N ARG A 48 1.24 10.79 18.21
CA ARG A 48 2.45 10.74 19.06
C ARG A 48 2.68 12.05 19.79
N MET A 49 2.54 13.18 19.11
CA MET A 49 2.70 14.50 19.75
C MET A 49 1.66 14.69 20.85
N ILE A 50 0.39 14.37 20.58
CA ILE A 50 -0.71 14.44 21.57
C ILE A 50 -0.41 13.54 22.79
N ALA A 51 0.07 12.32 22.57
CA ALA A 51 0.41 11.42 23.66
C ALA A 51 1.55 11.97 24.55
N ALA A 52 2.54 12.62 23.95
CA ALA A 52 3.72 13.14 24.64
C ALA A 52 3.46 14.44 25.43
N ILE A 53 2.50 15.27 25.00
CA ILE A 53 2.22 16.57 25.62
C ILE A 53 1.31 16.39 26.86
N PRO A 54 1.53 17.16 27.95
CA PRO A 54 0.62 17.21 29.09
C PRO A 54 -0.79 17.65 28.70
N ARG A 55 -1.81 17.12 29.36
CA ARG A 55 -3.21 17.36 28.96
C ARG A 55 -3.59 18.84 29.07
N GLU A 56 -3.04 19.52 30.05
CA GLU A 56 -3.28 20.93 30.38
C GLU A 56 -2.79 21.88 29.28
N GLU A 57 -1.84 21.44 28.46
CA GLU A 57 -1.25 22.21 27.36
C GLU A 57 -1.96 21.97 26.02
N LEU A 58 -2.91 21.04 25.97
CA LEU A 58 -3.65 20.69 24.75
C LEU A 58 -4.94 21.50 24.61
N GLY A 59 -5.28 21.85 23.38
CA GLY A 59 -6.61 22.35 23.04
C GLY A 59 -7.68 21.28 23.26
N GLU A 60 -8.93 21.70 23.44
CA GLU A 60 -10.06 20.83 23.80
C GLU A 60 -10.16 19.54 22.96
N LYS A 61 -10.03 19.65 21.63
CA LYS A 61 -10.09 18.50 20.71
C LYS A 61 -8.95 17.51 20.91
N ASP A 62 -7.73 18.00 21.09
CA ASP A 62 -6.55 17.15 21.23
C ASP A 62 -6.48 16.57 22.66
N ALA A 63 -7.03 17.26 23.65
CA ALA A 63 -7.19 16.76 25.02
C ALA A 63 -8.14 15.55 25.08
N VAL A 64 -9.28 15.59 24.38
CA VAL A 64 -10.17 14.42 24.26
C VAL A 64 -9.46 13.25 23.59
N MET A 65 -8.65 13.52 22.56
CA MET A 65 -7.87 12.48 21.89
C MET A 65 -6.83 11.86 22.85
N LYS A 66 -6.17 12.67 23.68
CA LYS A 66 -5.25 12.19 24.72
C LYS A 66 -5.95 11.26 25.71
N ASP A 67 -7.13 11.66 26.20
CA ASP A 67 -7.92 10.84 27.14
C ASP A 67 -8.23 9.45 26.55
N ILE A 68 -8.57 9.39 25.26
CA ILE A 68 -8.82 8.12 24.55
C ILE A 68 -7.53 7.29 24.42
N LEU A 69 -6.40 7.92 24.09
CA LEU A 69 -5.11 7.25 23.93
C LEU A 69 -4.62 6.66 25.26
N ASP A 70 -4.69 7.44 26.33
CA ASP A 70 -4.26 7.03 27.67
C ASP A 70 -5.15 5.88 28.19
N ALA A 71 -6.47 5.96 27.98
CA ALA A 71 -7.40 4.87 28.31
C ALA A 71 -7.09 3.58 27.54
N ARG A 72 -6.78 3.67 26.24
CA ARG A 72 -6.36 2.51 25.44
C ARG A 72 -5.06 1.91 25.92
N GLN A 73 -4.08 2.74 26.27
CA GLN A 73 -2.81 2.25 26.78
C GLN A 73 -2.98 1.54 28.13
N ALA A 74 -3.90 2.01 28.98
CA ALA A 74 -4.23 1.33 30.23
C ALA A 74 -4.87 -0.06 30.02
N MET A 75 -5.64 -0.26 28.94
CA MET A 75 -6.23 -1.58 28.62
C MET A 75 -5.23 -2.57 28.01
N CYS A 76 -4.15 -2.09 27.41
CA CYS A 76 -3.14 -2.93 26.77
C CYS A 76 -1.95 -3.28 27.68
N LYS A 77 -1.98 -2.84 28.95
CA LYS A 77 -1.02 -3.19 30.00
C LYS A 77 -1.59 -4.30 30.86
#